data_AF-A0A847LAA0-F1
#
_entry.id   AF-A0A847LAA0-F1
#
_cell.length_a   1.000
_cell.length_b   1.000
_cell.length_c   1.000
_cell.angle_alpha   90.00
_cell.angle_beta   90.00
_cell.angle_gamma   90.00
#
_symmetry.space_group_name_H-M   'P 1'
#
loop_
_entity.id
_entity.type
_entity.pdbx_description
1 polymer ?
#
loop_
_entity_poly.entity_id
_entity_poly.type
_entity_poly.pdbx_seq_one_letter_code
_entity_poly.pdbx_strand_id
1 'polypeptide(L)'
;MPTFHRPGQGPWSSFTTVLLLPVLALVLACPTIWGATPTASEGEGFQPIWQVGDRWIVEARYRNLAEGEDAWLPPVRWQFHVRSTGEVAGEDCLLLHVVPLGRPDLKVQAVLWLARRDLRPVRVVDVYPLRGKATAKRREFDQRRLTPLFPEESMIPYALPLFPFCETPGPGAARRGTAPTVVVGEKASQAGATTFVDRVSQTWSRTADGFLVDLDDGGPNGPIRQEWRPGLPWAVIQTGRTAEIRLVEPAPSGGRP
;
A
#
# COMPACT_ATOMS: atom_id res chain seq x y z
N MET A 1 -55.94 -62.23 -37.68
CA MET A 1 -54.48 -62.16 -37.94
C MET A 1 -53.95 -60.88 -37.32
N PRO A 2 -52.79 -60.87 -36.64
CA PRO A 2 -52.72 -61.36 -35.26
C PRO A 2 -51.97 -60.42 -34.27
N THR A 3 -52.08 -60.79 -32.98
CA THR A 3 -51.07 -60.73 -31.88
C THR A 3 -50.58 -59.37 -31.35
N PHE A 4 -50.88 -59.01 -30.08
CA PHE A 4 -50.23 -59.39 -28.80
C PHE A 4 -48.99 -58.54 -28.46
N HIS A 5 -49.06 -57.71 -27.41
CA HIS A 5 -48.37 -57.92 -26.12
C HIS A 5 -48.41 -56.65 -25.24
N ARG A 6 -48.97 -56.79 -24.03
CA ARG A 6 -48.59 -56.07 -22.79
C ARG A 6 -47.21 -56.60 -22.33
N PRO A 7 -46.51 -56.06 -21.30
CA PRO A 7 -46.90 -55.08 -20.26
C PRO A 7 -45.78 -54.07 -19.84
N GLY A 8 -46.06 -53.23 -18.83
CA GLY A 8 -45.16 -53.18 -17.66
C GLY A 8 -44.62 -51.82 -17.20
N GLN A 9 -44.80 -51.60 -15.89
CA GLN A 9 -44.00 -50.76 -14.97
C GLN A 9 -44.13 -49.24 -15.18
N GLY A 10 -44.34 -48.40 -14.17
CA GLY A 10 -44.06 -48.43 -12.74
C GLY A 10 -44.03 -46.96 -12.26
N PRO A 11 -43.86 -46.68 -10.96
CA PRO A 11 -44.60 -45.64 -10.22
C PRO A 11 -43.97 -44.23 -10.34
N TRP A 12 -44.40 -43.16 -9.66
CA TRP A 12 -44.02 -42.81 -8.29
C TRP A 12 -44.89 -41.67 -7.77
N SER A 13 -45.34 -41.87 -6.54
CA SER A 13 -46.13 -40.96 -5.73
C SER A 13 -45.31 -39.80 -5.15
N SER A 14 -45.97 -38.67 -5.18
CA SER A 14 -46.06 -37.51 -4.29
C SER A 14 -45.28 -37.38 -2.96
N PHE A 15 -45.12 -36.09 -2.61
CA PHE A 15 -45.09 -35.41 -1.30
C PHE A 15 -43.81 -35.43 -0.45
N THR A 16 -43.23 -34.24 -0.21
CA THR A 16 -42.64 -33.83 1.08
C THR A 16 -42.54 -32.29 1.14
N THR A 17 -43.45 -31.63 1.88
CA THR A 17 -43.22 -30.96 3.18
C THR A 17 -42.31 -29.73 3.13
N VAL A 18 -42.92 -28.54 3.29
CA VAL A 18 -42.25 -27.24 3.49
C VAL A 18 -41.97 -27.07 4.99
N LEU A 19 -40.70 -26.95 5.36
CA LEU A 19 -40.23 -26.61 6.71
C LEU A 19 -39.98 -25.10 6.80
N LEU A 20 -40.67 -24.43 7.73
CA LEU A 20 -40.43 -23.07 8.19
C LEU A 20 -39.22 -23.06 9.13
N LEU A 21 -38.16 -22.36 8.75
CA LEU A 21 -36.98 -22.07 9.59
C LEU A 21 -37.20 -20.78 10.39
N PRO A 22 -36.94 -20.75 11.72
CA PRO A 22 -36.87 -19.50 12.47
C PRO A 22 -35.50 -18.84 12.29
N VAL A 23 -35.54 -17.54 12.01
CA VAL A 23 -34.41 -16.61 11.95
C VAL A 23 -33.87 -16.40 13.36
N LEU A 24 -32.70 -16.97 13.66
CA LEU A 24 -31.96 -16.70 14.89
C LEU A 24 -31.07 -15.47 14.65
N ALA A 25 -31.47 -14.34 15.22
CA ALA A 25 -30.68 -13.11 15.25
C ALA A 25 -29.48 -13.29 16.21
N LEU A 26 -28.28 -13.45 15.64
CA LEU A 26 -27.04 -13.39 16.40
C LEU A 26 -26.69 -11.91 16.62
N VAL A 27 -26.93 -11.41 17.82
CA VAL A 27 -26.46 -10.10 18.29
C VAL A 27 -24.93 -10.17 18.37
N LEU A 28 -24.26 -9.61 17.36
CA LEU A 28 -22.83 -9.29 17.40
C LEU A 28 -22.61 -8.19 18.45
N ALA A 29 -22.20 -8.58 19.65
CA ALA A 29 -21.51 -7.68 20.55
C ALA A 29 -20.17 -7.31 19.89
N CYS A 30 -20.10 -6.14 19.26
CA CYS A 30 -18.84 -5.51 18.91
C CYS A 30 -18.13 -5.10 20.22
N PRO A 31 -16.99 -5.68 20.61
CA PRO A 31 -16.09 -4.94 21.47
C PRO A 31 -15.55 -3.78 20.65
N THR A 32 -15.83 -2.57 21.11
CA THR A 32 -15.11 -1.36 20.73
C THR A 32 -13.65 -1.55 21.13
N ILE A 33 -12.83 -2.10 20.24
CA ILE A 33 -11.37 -2.21 20.43
C ILE A 33 -10.79 -0.84 20.07
N TRP A 34 -10.88 0.10 21.02
CA TRP A 34 -9.97 1.23 21.09
C TRP A 34 -8.86 0.89 22.07
N GLY A 35 -7.61 0.93 21.58
CA GLY A 35 -6.42 1.02 22.43
C GLY A 35 -5.85 -0.32 22.92
N ALA A 36 -5.36 -1.14 22.01
CA ALA A 36 -4.15 -1.90 22.31
C ALA A 36 -3.05 -1.34 21.41
N THR A 37 -2.24 -0.44 21.95
CA THR A 37 -0.98 -0.07 21.30
C THR A 37 -0.12 -1.32 21.32
N PRO A 38 0.22 -1.93 20.17
CA PRO A 38 1.22 -2.99 20.18
C PRO A 38 2.52 -2.36 20.69
N THR A 39 2.88 -2.68 21.93
CA THR A 39 4.23 -2.44 22.43
C THR A 39 5.14 -3.32 21.61
N ALA A 40 5.82 -2.72 20.63
CA ALA A 40 6.88 -3.39 19.90
C ALA A 40 7.84 -3.99 20.94
N SER A 41 7.91 -5.32 20.99
CA SER A 41 8.87 -6.02 21.84
C SER A 41 10.26 -5.50 21.50
N GLU A 42 11.09 -5.22 22.50
CA GLU A 42 12.50 -4.90 22.26
C GLU A 42 13.12 -6.02 21.41
N GLY A 43 13.48 -5.72 20.17
CA GLY A 43 14.04 -6.66 19.19
C GLY A 43 13.14 -7.00 17.99
N GLU A 44 11.85 -6.62 18.00
CA GLU A 44 10.96 -6.79 16.84
C GLU A 44 11.07 -5.59 15.90
N GLY A 45 11.41 -5.85 14.64
CA GLY A 45 11.48 -4.79 13.63
C GLY A 45 10.13 -4.15 13.36
N PHE A 46 10.13 -2.89 12.95
CA PHE A 46 8.89 -2.16 12.66
C PHE A 46 8.45 -2.37 11.20
N GLN A 47 7.16 -2.71 11.03
CA GLN A 47 6.46 -2.76 9.75
C GLN A 47 4.98 -2.42 10.00
N PRO A 48 4.34 -1.59 9.15
CA PRO A 48 2.91 -1.36 9.27
C PRO A 48 2.14 -2.65 8.96
N ILE A 49 1.07 -2.88 9.72
CA ILE A 49 0.19 -4.04 9.54
C ILE A 49 -1.00 -3.57 8.72
N TRP A 50 -1.16 -4.12 7.51
CA TRP A 50 -2.25 -3.79 6.60
C TRP A 50 -3.15 -5.00 6.35
N GLN A 51 -4.45 -4.75 6.30
CA GLN A 51 -5.49 -5.73 6.06
C GLN A 51 -6.44 -5.26 4.95
N VAL A 52 -7.10 -6.22 4.29
CA VAL A 52 -8.12 -5.89 3.29
C VAL A 52 -9.25 -5.09 3.94
N GLY A 53 -9.60 -3.98 3.32
CA GLY A 53 -10.58 -3.03 3.83
C GLY A 53 -9.97 -1.80 4.51
N ASP A 54 -8.69 -1.85 4.90
CA ASP A 54 -8.01 -0.71 5.50
C ASP A 54 -7.96 0.49 4.55
N ARG A 55 -8.16 1.68 5.12
CA ARG A 55 -8.14 2.95 4.41
C ARG A 55 -7.45 4.01 5.24
N TRP A 56 -6.66 4.83 4.56
CA TRP A 56 -6.08 6.03 5.14
C TRP A 56 -6.03 7.14 4.09
N ILE A 57 -5.90 8.38 4.57
CA ILE A 57 -5.80 9.56 3.72
C ILE A 57 -4.48 10.23 4.01
N VAL A 58 -3.78 10.61 2.96
CA VAL A 58 -2.64 11.51 3.07
C VAL A 58 -2.95 12.79 2.32
N GLU A 59 -2.50 13.91 2.86
CA GLU A 59 -2.61 15.21 2.23
C GLU A 59 -1.24 15.61 1.69
N ALA A 60 -1.15 15.89 0.39
CA ALA A 60 0.09 16.22 -0.30
C ALA A 60 0.04 17.65 -0.83
N ARG A 61 1.09 18.42 -0.55
CA ARG A 61 1.35 19.75 -1.12
C ARG A 61 2.56 19.63 -2.04
N TYR A 62 2.47 20.26 -3.20
CA TYR A 62 3.53 20.22 -4.21
C TYR A 62 4.00 21.64 -4.50
N ARG A 63 5.29 21.82 -4.73
CA ARG A 63 5.83 23.11 -5.16
C ARG A 63 5.34 23.45 -6.57
N ASN A 64 4.99 24.71 -6.78
CA ASN A 64 4.68 25.26 -8.09
C ASN A 64 5.95 25.81 -8.74
N LEU A 65 6.70 24.92 -9.40
CA LEU A 65 7.99 25.26 -10.02
C LEU A 65 7.86 26.33 -11.14
N ALA A 66 6.65 26.56 -11.67
CA ALA A 66 6.40 27.58 -12.69
C ALA A 66 6.29 29.01 -12.11
N GLU A 67 5.93 29.14 -10.82
CA GLU A 67 5.69 30.44 -10.16
C GLU A 67 6.82 30.83 -9.18
N GLY A 68 7.90 30.03 -9.11
CA GLY A 68 9.06 30.26 -8.25
C GLY A 68 9.24 29.20 -7.16
N GLU A 69 10.38 29.21 -6.48
CA GLU A 69 10.78 28.12 -5.56
C GLU A 69 9.92 28.01 -4.28
N ASP A 70 9.21 29.07 -3.91
CA ASP A 70 8.42 29.18 -2.67
C ASP A 70 6.90 29.10 -2.88
N ALA A 71 6.44 29.03 -4.13
CA ALA A 71 5.03 28.89 -4.44
C ALA A 71 4.58 27.43 -4.24
N TRP A 72 3.44 27.23 -3.58
CA TRP A 72 2.85 25.90 -3.34
C TRP A 72 1.48 25.78 -3.98
N LEU A 73 1.22 24.65 -4.62
CA LEU A 73 -0.12 24.31 -5.11
C LEU A 73 -1.07 24.01 -3.94
N PRO A 74 -2.39 24.18 -4.13
CA PRO A 74 -3.39 23.72 -3.18
C PRO A 74 -3.19 22.22 -2.85
N PRO A 75 -3.39 21.81 -1.58
CA PRO A 75 -3.20 20.43 -1.18
C PRO A 75 -4.14 19.48 -1.92
N VAL A 76 -3.65 18.29 -2.23
CA VAL A 76 -4.42 17.18 -2.79
C VAL A 76 -4.49 16.08 -1.75
N ARG A 77 -5.70 15.64 -1.41
CA ARG A 77 -5.92 14.48 -0.53
C ARG A 77 -5.95 13.21 -1.35
N TRP A 78 -5.22 12.20 -0.91
CA TRP A 78 -5.11 10.91 -1.56
C TRP A 78 -5.61 9.83 -0.61
N GLN A 79 -6.59 9.05 -1.05
CA GLN A 79 -7.04 7.87 -0.33
C GLN A 79 -6.24 6.67 -0.79
N PHE A 80 -5.68 5.97 0.18
CA PHE A 80 -5.14 4.64 0.04
C PHE A 80 -6.20 3.65 0.51
N HIS A 81 -6.37 2.55 -0.22
CA HIS A 81 -7.32 1.50 0.13
C HIS A 81 -6.73 0.14 -0.21
N VAL A 82 -6.61 -0.72 0.80
CA VAL A 82 -6.23 -2.12 0.61
C VAL A 82 -7.46 -2.87 0.11
N ARG A 83 -7.52 -3.14 -1.21
CA ARG A 83 -8.71 -3.65 -1.89
C ARG A 83 -8.88 -5.15 -1.74
N SER A 84 -7.79 -5.89 -1.88
CA SER A 84 -7.78 -7.34 -1.96
C SER A 84 -6.38 -7.87 -1.74
N THR A 85 -6.27 -9.19 -1.63
CA THR A 85 -5.02 -9.92 -1.81
C THR A 85 -5.00 -10.58 -3.18
N GLY A 86 -3.83 -11.00 -3.65
CA GLY A 86 -3.70 -11.76 -4.89
C GLY A 86 -2.25 -12.13 -5.19
N GLU A 87 -2.05 -13.12 -6.05
CA GLU A 87 -0.71 -13.56 -6.43
C GLU A 87 -0.20 -12.80 -7.65
N VAL A 88 1.04 -12.29 -7.58
CA VAL A 88 1.73 -11.68 -8.71
C VAL A 88 3.13 -12.24 -8.81
N ALA A 89 3.44 -12.89 -9.94
CA ALA A 89 4.74 -13.49 -10.19
C ALA A 89 5.19 -14.45 -9.06
N GLY A 90 4.26 -15.27 -8.55
CA GLY A 90 4.52 -16.24 -7.48
C GLY A 90 4.55 -15.67 -6.06
N GLU A 91 4.30 -14.37 -5.88
CA GLU A 91 4.29 -13.72 -4.55
C GLU A 91 2.86 -13.36 -4.12
N ASP A 92 2.47 -13.74 -2.90
CA ASP A 92 1.22 -13.28 -2.28
C ASP A 92 1.33 -11.78 -1.95
N CYS A 93 0.47 -10.98 -2.56
CA CYS A 93 0.51 -9.53 -2.51
C CYS A 93 -0.76 -8.92 -1.94
N LEU A 94 -0.60 -7.81 -1.23
CA LEU A 94 -1.67 -6.84 -1.00
C LEU A 94 -1.83 -5.96 -2.23
N LEU A 95 -3.08 -5.71 -2.65
CA LEU A 95 -3.41 -4.76 -3.71
C LEU A 95 -3.91 -3.45 -3.08
N LEU A 96 -3.10 -2.39 -3.20
CA LEU A 96 -3.46 -1.06 -2.74
C LEU A 96 -3.88 -0.21 -3.94
N HIS A 97 -5.03 0.46 -3.81
CA HIS A 97 -5.52 1.43 -4.79
C HIS A 97 -5.41 2.84 -4.21
N VAL A 98 -4.74 3.74 -4.93
CA VAL A 98 -4.49 5.12 -4.52
C VAL A 98 -5.19 6.07 -5.47
N VAL A 99 -6.10 6.89 -4.94
CA VAL A 99 -6.92 7.83 -5.73
C VAL A 99 -7.00 9.21 -5.07
N PRO A 100 -7.10 10.30 -5.85
CA PRO A 100 -7.34 11.62 -5.29
C PRO A 100 -8.80 11.76 -4.81
N LEU A 101 -8.99 12.39 -3.66
CA LEU A 101 -10.31 12.69 -3.08
C LEU A 101 -10.77 14.08 -3.49
N GLY A 102 -12.06 14.20 -3.84
CA GLY A 102 -12.68 15.49 -4.19
C GLY A 102 -12.11 16.15 -5.46
N ARG A 103 -11.25 15.45 -6.20
CA ARG A 103 -10.54 15.95 -7.39
C ARG A 103 -10.66 14.99 -8.57
N PRO A 104 -11.89 14.73 -9.08
CA PRO A 104 -12.10 13.84 -10.22
C PRO A 104 -11.49 14.38 -11.53
N ASP A 105 -11.17 15.67 -11.58
CA ASP A 105 -10.50 16.35 -12.69
C ASP A 105 -9.09 15.83 -12.94
N LEU A 106 -8.37 15.40 -11.90
CA LEU A 106 -6.98 14.98 -12.03
C LEU A 106 -6.84 13.70 -12.87
N LYS A 107 -7.83 12.79 -12.83
CA LYS A 107 -7.83 11.51 -13.58
C LYS A 107 -6.55 10.68 -13.43
N VAL A 108 -5.85 10.84 -12.30
CA VAL A 108 -4.64 10.10 -11.93
C VAL A 108 -4.95 9.12 -10.81
N GLN A 109 -4.33 7.94 -10.84
CA GLN A 109 -4.44 6.92 -9.79
C GLN A 109 -3.28 5.93 -9.88
N ALA A 110 -3.01 5.21 -8.79
CA ALA A 110 -2.01 4.15 -8.77
C ALA A 110 -2.59 2.85 -8.23
N VAL A 111 -2.10 1.73 -8.74
CA VAL A 111 -2.33 0.40 -8.17
C VAL A 111 -0.98 -0.20 -7.79
N LEU A 112 -0.83 -0.55 -6.53
CA LEU A 112 0.41 -1.10 -5.97
C LEU A 112 0.16 -2.54 -5.55
N TRP A 113 1.01 -3.45 -6.02
CA TRP A 113 1.08 -4.82 -5.51
C TRP A 113 2.33 -4.93 -4.65
N LEU A 114 2.12 -5.11 -3.35
CA LEU A 114 3.16 -5.14 -2.34
C LEU A 114 3.16 -6.52 -1.69
N ALA A 115 4.33 -7.16 -1.58
CA ALA A 115 4.41 -8.50 -1.00
C ALA A 115 3.87 -8.48 0.43
N ARG A 116 2.99 -9.41 0.77
CA ARG A 116 2.31 -9.40 2.07
C ARG A 116 3.28 -9.60 3.26
N ARG A 117 4.41 -10.28 3.02
CA ARG A 117 5.42 -10.57 4.03
C ARG A 117 6.13 -9.33 4.56
N ASP A 118 6.64 -8.49 3.66
CA ASP A 118 7.59 -7.41 3.98
C ASP A 118 7.29 -6.10 3.23
N LEU A 119 6.12 -6.02 2.58
CA LEU A 119 5.63 -4.85 1.83
C LEU A 119 6.55 -4.38 0.70
N ARG A 120 7.53 -5.19 0.28
CA ARG A 120 8.37 -4.85 -0.86
C ARG A 120 7.52 -4.72 -2.13
N PRO A 121 7.83 -3.76 -3.02
CA PRO A 121 7.08 -3.61 -4.25
C PRO A 121 7.32 -4.83 -5.16
N VAL A 122 6.23 -5.36 -5.72
CA VAL A 122 6.27 -6.41 -6.76
C VAL A 122 5.88 -5.80 -8.10
N ARG A 123 4.80 -5.01 -8.11
CA ARG A 123 4.32 -4.29 -9.29
C ARG A 123 3.72 -2.95 -8.90
N VAL A 124 3.91 -1.95 -9.75
CA VAL A 124 3.19 -0.68 -9.68
C VAL A 124 2.62 -0.33 -11.04
N VAL A 125 1.38 0.15 -11.06
CA VAL A 125 0.72 0.68 -12.26
C VAL A 125 0.23 2.08 -11.96
N ASP A 126 0.84 3.06 -12.61
CA ASP A 126 0.45 4.46 -12.58
C ASP A 126 -0.47 4.76 -13.76
N VAL A 127 -1.67 5.26 -13.49
CA VAL A 127 -2.64 5.65 -14.52
C VAL A 127 -2.77 7.17 -14.52
N TYR A 128 -2.59 7.80 -15.67
CA TYR A 128 -2.62 9.25 -15.83
C TYR A 128 -3.13 9.66 -17.22
N PRO A 129 -3.68 10.87 -17.36
CA PRO A 129 -4.09 11.37 -18.67
C PRO A 129 -2.86 11.83 -19.47
N LEU A 130 -2.70 11.34 -20.70
CA LEU A 130 -1.71 11.83 -21.65
C LEU A 130 -2.42 12.19 -22.95
N ARG A 131 -2.36 13.48 -23.34
CA ARG A 131 -3.03 14.02 -24.53
C ARG A 131 -4.53 13.63 -24.60
N GLY A 132 -5.22 13.72 -23.46
CA GLY A 132 -6.65 13.41 -23.33
C GLY A 132 -7.01 11.92 -23.28
N LYS A 133 -6.04 11.01 -23.39
CA LYS A 133 -6.25 9.56 -23.28
C LYS A 133 -5.73 9.02 -21.96
N ALA A 134 -6.47 8.08 -21.35
CA ALA A 134 -5.97 7.35 -20.21
C ALA A 134 -4.76 6.50 -20.62
N THR A 135 -3.64 6.71 -19.96
CA THR A 135 -2.38 6.00 -20.19
C THR A 135 -1.96 5.33 -18.90
N ALA A 136 -1.36 4.14 -19.00
CA ALA A 136 -0.84 3.41 -17.85
C ALA A 136 0.66 3.15 -18.04
N LYS A 137 1.46 3.50 -17.02
CA LYS A 137 2.87 3.12 -16.91
C LYS A 137 2.97 1.99 -15.89
N ARG A 138 3.42 0.82 -16.33
CA ARG A 138 3.62 -0.36 -15.48
C ARG A 138 5.09 -0.52 -15.17
N ARG A 139 5.38 -0.81 -13.90
CA ARG A 139 6.72 -1.11 -13.37
C ARG A 139 6.67 -2.45 -12.66
N GLU A 140 7.52 -3.36 -13.06
CA GLU A 140 7.74 -4.65 -12.38
C GLU A 140 9.06 -4.55 -11.62
N PHE A 141 9.10 -5.12 -10.42
CA PHE A 141 10.28 -5.09 -9.56
C PHE A 141 10.91 -6.48 -9.53
N ASP A 142 12.24 -6.54 -9.63
CA ASP A 142 12.99 -7.80 -9.48
C ASP A 142 12.91 -8.26 -8.03
N GLN A 143 12.20 -9.36 -7.79
CA GLN A 143 12.00 -9.91 -6.44
C GLN A 143 13.30 -10.35 -5.75
N ARG A 144 14.39 -10.52 -6.50
CA ARG A 144 15.71 -10.85 -5.95
C ARG A 144 16.45 -9.62 -5.43
N ARG A 145 16.00 -8.42 -5.79
CA ARG A 145 16.61 -7.14 -5.40
C ARG A 145 15.68 -6.44 -4.43
N LEU A 146 16.24 -6.00 -3.31
CA LEU A 146 15.50 -5.16 -2.37
C LEU A 146 15.60 -3.71 -2.85
N THR A 147 14.47 -3.14 -3.24
CA THR A 147 14.37 -1.77 -3.74
C THR A 147 13.25 -1.03 -3.01
N PRO A 148 13.53 0.09 -2.31
CA PRO A 148 12.47 0.97 -1.81
C PRO A 148 11.60 1.46 -2.97
N LEU A 149 10.32 1.73 -2.69
CA LEU A 149 9.40 2.24 -3.68
C LEU A 149 9.50 3.76 -3.79
N PHE A 150 9.85 4.24 -4.97
CA PHE A 150 9.82 5.67 -5.30
C PHE A 150 8.69 5.99 -6.30
N PRO A 151 8.05 7.17 -6.18
CA PRO A 151 7.02 7.61 -7.11
C PRO A 151 7.55 7.98 -8.51
N GLU A 152 8.87 8.05 -8.71
CA GLU A 152 9.50 8.51 -9.95
C GLU A 152 8.93 9.88 -10.38
N GLU A 153 8.24 9.93 -11.52
CA GLU A 153 7.62 11.12 -12.10
C GLU A 153 6.15 11.27 -11.70
N SER A 154 5.62 10.32 -10.93
CA SER A 154 4.24 10.34 -10.45
C SER A 154 4.07 11.39 -9.37
N MET A 155 2.99 12.16 -9.46
CA MET A 155 2.59 13.05 -8.37
C MET A 155 2.00 12.27 -7.18
N ILE A 156 1.68 10.98 -7.34
CA ILE A 156 0.95 10.20 -6.33
C ILE A 156 1.90 9.83 -5.18
N PRO A 157 1.55 10.11 -3.91
CA PRO A 157 2.50 10.06 -2.79
C PRO A 157 2.66 8.66 -2.17
N TYR A 158 3.04 7.67 -2.98
CA TYR A 158 3.19 6.27 -2.51
C TYR A 158 4.64 5.85 -2.20
N ALA A 159 5.55 6.78 -1.92
CA ALA A 159 6.92 6.41 -1.55
C ALA A 159 6.91 5.51 -0.31
N LEU A 160 7.59 4.36 -0.37
CA LEU A 160 7.66 3.41 0.73
C LEU A 160 9.09 2.90 0.93
N PRO A 161 9.54 2.80 2.19
CA PRO A 161 10.81 2.20 2.51
C PRO A 161 10.73 0.68 2.42
N LEU A 162 11.88 0.02 2.51
CA LEU A 162 11.97 -1.40 2.76
C LEU A 162 11.68 -1.69 4.23
N PHE A 163 10.76 -2.62 4.47
CA PHE A 163 10.39 -3.13 5.77
C PHE A 163 10.87 -4.59 5.95
N PRO A 164 10.91 -5.10 7.19
CA PRO A 164 10.81 -4.36 8.46
C PRO A 164 12.08 -3.53 8.76
N PHE A 165 11.95 -2.52 9.63
CA PHE A 165 13.11 -1.83 10.22
C PHE A 165 13.65 -2.68 11.37
N CYS A 166 14.56 -3.61 11.08
CA CYS A 166 15.20 -4.48 12.08
C CYS A 166 16.63 -4.01 12.39
N GLU A 167 17.01 -4.01 13.67
CA GLU A 167 18.43 -4.02 14.04
C GLU A 167 19.05 -5.34 13.57
N THR A 168 19.90 -5.32 12.55
CA THR A 168 20.62 -6.52 12.13
C THR A 168 21.57 -6.95 13.27
N PRO A 169 21.46 -8.16 13.84
CA PRO A 169 22.45 -8.64 14.78
C PRO A 169 23.71 -9.05 14.01
N GLY A 170 24.59 -8.08 13.74
CA GLY A 170 25.95 -8.39 13.32
C GLY A 170 26.77 -8.93 14.50
N PRO A 171 27.59 -9.98 14.32
CA PRO A 171 28.50 -10.45 15.37
C PRO A 171 29.54 -9.35 15.65
N GLY A 172 29.33 -8.60 16.73
CA GLY A 172 30.10 -7.41 17.08
C GLY A 172 29.26 -6.21 17.55
N ALA A 173 27.92 -6.29 17.50
CA ALA A 173 27.00 -5.25 17.99
C ALA A 173 26.92 -5.19 19.53
N ALA A 174 28.07 -5.10 20.19
CA ALA A 174 28.18 -4.67 21.57
C ALA A 174 28.75 -3.24 21.60
N ARG A 175 27.93 -2.25 21.24
CA ARG A 175 27.94 -0.88 21.78
C ARG A 175 26.94 0.04 21.05
N ARG A 176 25.81 0.27 21.72
CA ARG A 176 25.25 1.58 22.10
C ARG A 176 25.41 2.72 21.06
N GLY A 177 24.29 3.12 20.46
CA GLY A 177 24.15 4.42 19.81
C GLY A 177 23.12 4.41 18.69
N THR A 178 22.28 5.43 18.68
CA THR A 178 21.21 5.83 17.74
C THR A 178 21.69 6.03 16.29
N ALA A 179 22.64 5.21 15.82
CA ALA A 179 23.27 5.36 14.52
C ALA A 179 22.32 4.87 13.42
N PRO A 180 22.20 5.61 12.30
CA PRO A 180 21.34 5.21 11.21
C PRO A 180 21.82 3.90 10.57
N THR A 181 20.93 2.91 10.44
CA THR A 181 21.23 1.68 9.67
C THR A 181 21.11 1.98 8.19
N VAL A 182 22.17 1.77 7.43
CA VAL A 182 22.19 1.97 5.97
C VAL A 182 21.81 0.67 5.27
N VAL A 183 20.68 0.65 4.59
CA VAL A 183 20.29 -0.41 3.65
C VAL A 183 20.55 0.11 2.24
N VAL A 184 21.37 -0.62 1.49
CA VAL A 184 21.67 -0.31 0.09
C VAL A 184 20.83 -1.24 -0.77
N GLY A 185 19.99 -0.65 -1.62
CA GLY A 185 19.23 -1.36 -2.63
C GLY A 185 19.75 -1.04 -4.03
N GLU A 186 19.14 -1.69 -5.01
CA GLU A 186 19.41 -1.46 -6.42
C GLU A 186 18.10 -1.15 -7.14
N LYS A 187 18.06 -0.05 -7.89
CA LYS A 187 16.92 0.32 -8.75
C LYS A 187 17.28 0.02 -10.19
N ALA A 188 16.54 -0.88 -10.81
CA ALA A 188 16.69 -1.19 -12.23
C ALA A 188 15.76 -0.30 -13.07
N SER A 189 16.31 0.37 -14.08
CA SER A 189 15.54 1.06 -15.11
C SER A 189 15.88 0.49 -16.49
N GLN A 190 14.86 0.28 -17.32
CA GLN A 190 15.04 -0.26 -18.66
C GLN A 190 15.00 0.86 -19.70
N ALA A 191 16.03 0.96 -20.53
CA ALA A 191 16.04 1.84 -21.70
C ALA A 191 16.38 1.01 -22.95
N GLY A 192 15.35 0.65 -23.71
CA GLY A 192 15.47 -0.27 -24.84
C GLY A 192 15.90 -1.67 -24.39
N ALA A 193 17.02 -2.15 -24.94
CA ALA A 193 17.60 -3.45 -24.59
C ALA A 193 18.53 -3.41 -23.36
N THR A 194 18.80 -2.21 -22.81
CA THR A 194 19.77 -2.02 -21.72
C THR A 194 19.06 -1.84 -20.39
N THR A 195 19.56 -2.49 -19.35
CA THR A 195 19.14 -2.27 -17.96
C THR A 195 20.21 -1.45 -17.26
N PHE A 196 19.82 -0.29 -16.74
CA PHE A 196 20.65 0.54 -15.88
C PHE A 196 20.31 0.22 -14.43
N VAL A 197 21.33 0.06 -13.59
CA VAL A 197 21.15 -0.23 -12.17
C VAL A 197 21.73 0.92 -11.39
N ASP A 198 20.84 1.71 -10.80
CA ASP A 198 21.22 2.81 -9.92
C ASP A 198 21.25 2.31 -8.48
N ARG A 199 22.26 2.76 -7.75
CA ARG A 199 22.34 2.51 -6.31
C ARG A 199 21.31 3.38 -5.61
N VAL A 200 20.46 2.76 -4.81
CA VAL A 200 19.56 3.48 -3.92
C VAL A 200 19.95 3.21 -2.48
N SER A 201 19.73 4.19 -1.61
CA SER A 201 20.02 4.05 -0.20
C SER A 201 18.80 4.39 0.64
N GLN A 202 18.65 3.65 1.72
CA GLN A 202 17.73 3.92 2.80
C GLN A 202 18.54 3.98 4.08
N THR A 203 18.31 5.00 4.89
CA THR A 203 18.78 5.02 6.27
C THR A 203 17.61 5.16 7.20
N TRP A 204 17.71 4.60 8.40
CA TRP A 204 16.69 4.82 9.42
C TRP A 204 17.30 4.84 10.81
N SER A 205 16.68 5.60 11.70
CA SER A 205 17.04 5.71 13.12
C SER A 205 15.78 5.69 13.98
N ARG A 206 15.89 5.16 15.20
CA ARG A 206 14.81 5.16 16.17
C ARG A 206 14.71 6.53 16.84
N THR A 207 13.50 7.03 17.01
CA THR A 207 13.17 8.25 17.76
C THR A 207 12.37 7.87 19.01
N ALA A 208 12.05 8.86 19.86
CA ALA A 208 11.19 8.63 21.03
C ALA A 208 9.79 8.12 20.62
N ASP A 209 9.27 8.60 19.50
CA ASP A 209 7.90 8.35 19.04
C ASP A 209 7.81 7.30 17.91
N GLY A 210 8.94 6.84 17.37
CA GLY A 210 8.96 5.88 16.26
C GLY A 210 10.29 5.82 15.52
N PHE A 211 10.26 6.08 14.21
CA PHE A 211 11.42 5.95 13.31
C PHE A 211 11.51 7.14 12.35
N LEU A 212 12.72 7.63 12.13
CA LEU A 212 13.04 8.58 11.07
C LEU A 212 13.75 7.82 9.95
N VAL A 213 13.25 7.92 8.73
CA VAL A 213 13.74 7.19 7.56
C VAL A 213 14.10 8.17 6.45
N ASP A 214 15.30 8.08 5.90
CA ASP A 214 15.71 8.82 4.72
C ASP A 214 15.86 7.85 3.54
N LEU A 215 15.24 8.19 2.41
CA LEU A 215 15.28 7.45 1.15
C LEU A 215 15.96 8.31 0.10
N ASP A 216 16.99 7.79 -0.57
CA ASP A 216 17.73 8.49 -1.60
C ASP A 216 17.96 7.58 -2.80
N ASP A 217 17.47 7.99 -3.97
CA ASP A 217 17.68 7.29 -5.24
C ASP A 217 18.73 7.96 -6.14
N GLY A 218 19.47 8.96 -5.62
CA GLY A 218 20.45 9.74 -6.37
C GLY A 218 19.81 10.65 -7.43
N GLY A 219 18.48 10.73 -7.47
CA GLY A 219 17.74 11.50 -8.46
C GLY A 219 17.76 13.02 -8.20
N PRO A 220 17.35 13.83 -9.20
CA PRO A 220 17.33 15.29 -9.11
C PRO A 220 16.33 15.83 -8.06
N ASN A 221 15.38 15.01 -7.64
CA ASN A 221 14.39 15.33 -6.61
C ASN A 221 14.99 15.30 -5.19
N GLY A 222 16.22 14.80 -5.03
CA GLY A 222 16.89 14.68 -3.74
C GLY A 222 16.23 13.65 -2.82
N PRO A 223 16.72 13.54 -1.58
CA PRO A 223 16.23 12.56 -0.64
C PRO A 223 14.80 12.85 -0.17
N ILE A 224 14.09 11.79 0.17
CA ILE A 224 12.77 11.80 0.81
C ILE A 224 12.97 11.40 2.27
N ARG A 225 12.56 12.26 3.19
CA ARG A 225 12.55 11.99 4.63
C ARG A 225 11.14 11.62 5.08
N GLN A 226 11.01 10.58 5.90
CA GLN A 226 9.75 10.09 6.43
C GLN A 226 9.82 9.88 7.94
N GLU A 227 8.79 10.28 8.67
CA GLU A 227 8.59 9.94 10.09
C GLU A 227 7.53 8.84 10.21
N TRP A 228 7.90 7.70 10.76
CA TRP A 228 7.00 6.56 10.98
C TRP A 228 6.72 6.38 12.46
N ARG A 229 5.47 6.05 12.82
CA ARG A 229 5.10 5.73 14.21
C ARG A 229 4.42 4.35 14.28
N PRO A 230 4.73 3.55 15.30
CA PRO A 230 4.05 2.28 15.57
C PRO A 230 2.53 2.43 15.56
N GLY A 231 1.84 1.47 14.92
CA GLY A 231 0.38 1.43 14.85
C GLY A 231 -0.26 2.29 13.77
N LEU A 232 0.50 3.12 13.04
CA LEU A 232 -0.02 3.91 11.92
C LEU A 232 0.18 3.18 10.58
N PRO A 233 -0.74 3.34 9.62
CA PRO A 233 -0.67 2.65 8.33
C PRO A 233 0.33 3.28 7.35
N TRP A 234 0.77 4.51 7.62
CA TRP A 234 1.66 5.26 6.74
C TRP A 234 2.50 6.25 7.56
N ALA A 235 3.53 6.83 6.96
CA ALA A 235 4.36 7.86 7.59
C ALA A 235 3.50 9.03 8.10
N VAL A 236 3.77 9.56 9.29
CA VAL A 236 3.08 10.75 9.81
C VAL A 236 3.35 11.95 8.92
N ILE A 237 4.60 12.11 8.52
CA ILE A 237 5.04 13.13 7.58
C ILE A 237 6.07 12.55 6.62
N GLN A 238 6.02 13.03 5.38
CA GLN A 238 7.05 12.83 4.39
C GLN A 238 7.41 14.18 3.78
N THR A 239 8.70 14.48 3.72
CA THR A 239 9.23 15.71 3.13
C THR A 239 10.26 15.37 2.08
N GLY A 240 10.12 15.93 0.88
CA GLY A 240 11.14 15.92 -0.16
C GLY A 240 11.34 17.34 -0.70
N ARG A 241 12.22 17.48 -1.70
CA ARG A 241 12.51 18.80 -2.31
C ARG A 241 11.26 19.47 -2.89
N THR A 242 10.37 18.69 -3.50
CA THR A 242 9.22 19.19 -4.29
C THR A 242 7.86 18.93 -3.65
N ALA A 243 7.80 18.21 -2.53
CA ALA A 243 6.54 17.82 -1.91
C ALA A 243 6.64 17.70 -0.38
N GLU A 244 5.55 18.07 0.28
CA GLU A 244 5.27 17.77 1.68
C GLU A 244 4.00 16.95 1.75
N ILE A 245 4.03 15.82 2.44
CA ILE A 245 2.89 14.92 2.56
C ILE A 245 2.68 14.57 4.03
N ARG A 246 1.43 14.53 4.48
CA ARG A 246 1.09 14.23 5.87
C ARG A 246 -0.03 13.22 5.93
N LEU A 247 0.06 12.25 6.85
CA LEU A 247 -1.09 11.43 7.21
C LEU A 247 -2.14 12.31 7.88
N VAL A 248 -3.39 12.23 7.42
CA VAL A 248 -4.50 13.02 7.96
C VAL A 248 -5.65 12.12 8.37
N GLU A 249 -6.39 12.55 9.38
CA GLU A 249 -7.61 11.85 9.77
C GLU A 249 -8.62 11.87 8.61
N PRO A 250 -9.37 10.77 8.42
CA PRO A 250 -10.53 10.78 7.55
C PRO A 250 -11.46 11.90 7.98
N ALA A 251 -11.87 12.77 7.05
CA ALA A 251 -12.92 13.73 7.35
C ALA A 251 -14.12 12.95 7.92
N PRO A 252 -14.75 13.40 9.01
CA PRO A 252 -15.93 12.75 9.54
C PRO A 252 -16.91 12.60 8.38
N SER A 253 -17.35 11.37 8.14
CA SER A 253 -18.34 11.11 7.10
C SER A 253 -19.55 11.97 7.46
N GLY A 254 -19.73 13.07 6.75
CA GLY A 254 -20.83 13.98 6.97
C GLY A 254 -22.10 13.16 6.93
N GLY A 255 -22.72 12.96 8.09
CA GLY A 255 -24.05 12.39 8.21
C GLY A 255 -24.92 13.22 7.27
N ARG A 256 -25.35 12.59 6.18
CA ARG A 256 -26.34 13.19 5.31
C ARG A 256 -27.59 13.36 6.18
N PRO A 257 -28.14 14.58 6.34
CA PRO A 257 -29.44 14.75 6.97
C PRO A 257 -30.52 13.98 6.20
#